data_AF-A0AAX1TX15-F1
#
_entry.id   AF-A0AAX1TX15-F1
#
_cell.length_a   1.000
_cell.length_b   1.000
_cell.length_c   1.000
_cell.angle_alpha   90.00
_cell.angle_beta   90.00
_cell.angle_gamma   90.00
#
_symmetry.space_group_name_H-M   'P 1'
#
loop_
_entity.id
_entity.type
_entity.pdbx_description
1 polymer ?
#
loop_
_entity_poly.entity_id
_entity_poly.type
_entity_poly.pdbx_seq_one_letter_code
_entity_poly.pdbx_strand_id
1 'polypeptide(L)'
;MSATSLFDASELTAFADKLLAKGVARRAAITMVVKRGAQNVKNDIREDLSSSGNKSIRSIPITYEIKEAPGRITAEIGPSKGGSGSLANIAFFGTVKGGGTHEFYEYGEKELPKLAEHVAKAAVEVV
;
A
#
# COMPACT_ATOMS: atom_id res chain seq x y z
N MET A 1 -52.16 -0.61 -15.98
CA MET A 1 -51.33 -1.68 -15.38
C MET A 1 -49.90 -1.38 -15.77
N SER A 2 -49.04 -1.01 -14.81
CA SER A 2 -47.64 -0.67 -15.09
C SER A 2 -46.87 -1.95 -15.40
N ALA A 3 -46.03 -1.94 -16.43
CA ALA A 3 -45.31 -3.12 -16.96
C ALA A 3 -44.40 -3.84 -15.94
N THR A 4 -44.20 -3.26 -14.76
CA THR A 4 -43.43 -3.82 -13.64
C THR A 4 -44.07 -5.03 -12.96
N SER A 5 -45.32 -5.41 -13.28
CA SER A 5 -46.01 -6.55 -12.66
C SER A 5 -45.95 -7.87 -13.46
N LEU A 6 -45.17 -7.94 -14.55
CA LEU A 6 -45.14 -9.15 -15.41
C LEU A 6 -44.00 -10.14 -15.08
N PHE A 7 -42.95 -9.69 -14.40
CA PHE A 7 -41.80 -10.51 -14.03
C PHE A 7 -41.38 -10.22 -12.58
N ASP A 8 -41.28 -11.28 -11.76
CA ASP A 8 -40.64 -11.19 -10.45
C ASP A 8 -39.12 -11.10 -10.65
N ALA A 9 -38.56 -9.92 -10.38
CA ALA A 9 -37.12 -9.65 -10.47
C ALA A 9 -36.43 -9.61 -9.09
N SER A 10 -37.13 -9.99 -8.02
CA SER A 10 -36.61 -9.90 -6.64
C SER A 10 -35.32 -10.71 -6.47
N GLU A 11 -35.25 -11.91 -7.06
CA GLU A 11 -34.03 -12.75 -7.03
C GLU A 11 -32.86 -12.13 -7.80
N LEU A 12 -33.13 -11.48 -8.94
CA LEU A 12 -32.08 -10.79 -9.72
C LEU A 12 -31.52 -9.59 -8.94
N THR A 13 -32.39 -8.81 -8.30
CA THR A 13 -31.97 -7.69 -7.43
C THR A 13 -31.17 -8.20 -6.23
N ALA A 14 -31.65 -9.25 -5.56
CA ALA A 14 -30.94 -9.85 -4.43
C ALA A 14 -29.57 -10.43 -4.83
N PHE A 15 -29.46 -10.99 -6.04
CA PHE A 15 -28.17 -11.43 -6.59
C PHE A 15 -27.24 -10.26 -6.87
N ALA A 16 -27.74 -9.18 -7.49
CA ALA A 16 -26.96 -7.97 -7.76
C ALA A 16 -26.44 -7.34 -6.46
N ASP A 17 -27.27 -7.23 -5.43
CA ASP A 17 -26.89 -6.71 -4.12
C ASP A 17 -25.79 -7.56 -3.46
N LYS A 18 -25.93 -8.89 -3.50
CA LYS A 18 -24.89 -9.82 -3.02
C LYS A 18 -23.58 -9.66 -3.78
N LEU A 19 -23.64 -9.50 -5.09
CA LEU A 19 -22.45 -9.31 -5.93
C LEU A 19 -21.74 -8.00 -5.60
N LEU A 20 -22.49 -6.90 -5.44
CA LEU A 20 -21.95 -5.60 -5.04
C LEU A 20 -21.33 -5.65 -3.64
N ALA A 21 -22.02 -6.25 -2.66
CA ALA A 21 -21.52 -6.38 -1.30
C ALA A 21 -20.20 -7.17 -1.25
N LYS A 22 -20.11 -8.30 -1.97
CA LYS A 22 -18.88 -9.07 -2.10
C LYS A 22 -17.75 -8.28 -2.76
N GLY A 23 -18.06 -7.48 -3.79
CA GLY A 23 -17.10 -6.60 -4.45
C GLY A 23 -16.51 -5.55 -3.49
N VAL A 24 -17.36 -4.91 -2.68
CA VAL A 24 -16.94 -3.93 -1.66
C VAL A 24 -16.07 -4.59 -0.59
N ALA A 25 -16.50 -5.73 -0.05
CA ALA A 25 -15.74 -6.46 0.96
C ALA A 25 -14.36 -6.89 0.46
N ARG A 26 -14.30 -7.43 -0.77
CA ARG A 26 -13.05 -7.82 -1.42
C ARG A 26 -12.11 -6.63 -1.59
N ARG A 27 -12.64 -5.50 -2.07
CA ARG A 27 -11.84 -4.28 -2.23
C ARG A 27 -11.27 -3.80 -0.91
N ALA A 28 -12.07 -3.78 0.16
CA ALA A 28 -11.61 -3.40 1.49
C ALA A 28 -10.51 -4.32 2.00
N ALA A 29 -10.64 -5.64 1.81
CA ALA A 29 -9.62 -6.61 2.19
C ALA A 29 -8.29 -6.38 1.44
N ILE A 30 -8.35 -6.17 0.11
CA ILE A 30 -7.16 -5.86 -0.69
C ILE A 30 -6.52 -4.54 -0.21
N THR A 31 -7.30 -3.50 0.06
CA THR A 31 -6.78 -2.23 0.60
C THR A 31 -6.05 -2.45 1.92
N MET A 32 -6.57 -3.29 2.82
CA MET A 32 -5.92 -3.60 4.09
C MET A 32 -4.59 -4.33 3.91
N VAL A 33 -4.52 -5.26 2.96
CA VAL A 33 -3.28 -5.96 2.61
C VAL A 33 -2.25 -4.98 2.04
N VAL A 34 -2.64 -4.10 1.12
CA VAL A 34 -1.73 -3.08 0.56
C VAL A 34 -1.23 -2.12 1.63
N LYS A 35 -2.10 -1.68 2.55
CA LYS A 35 -1.71 -0.89 3.73
C LYS A 35 -0.67 -1.62 4.58
N ARG A 36 -0.85 -2.92 4.80
CA ARG A 36 0.08 -3.72 5.59
C ARG A 36 1.45 -3.83 4.90
N GLY A 37 1.48 -4.13 3.60
CA GLY A 37 2.73 -4.17 2.83
C GLY A 37 3.47 -2.83 2.85
N ALA A 38 2.75 -1.73 2.66
CA ALA A 38 3.33 -0.38 2.75
C ALA A 38 3.89 -0.06 4.15
N GLN A 39 3.20 -0.51 5.20
CA GLN A 39 3.67 -0.36 6.58
C GLN A 39 4.93 -1.19 6.85
N ASN A 40 5.03 -2.40 6.30
CA ASN A 40 6.22 -3.24 6.42
C ASN A 40 7.43 -2.55 5.75
N VAL A 41 7.29 -2.14 4.49
CA VAL A 41 8.36 -1.41 3.77
C VAL A 41 8.79 -0.14 4.51
N LYS A 42 7.82 0.64 5.03
CA LYS A 42 8.11 1.82 5.86
C LYS A 42 8.94 1.45 7.09
N ASN A 43 8.61 0.35 7.76
CA ASN A 43 9.32 -0.07 8.97
C ASN A 43 10.74 -0.50 8.64
N ASP A 44 10.93 -1.29 7.58
CA ASP A 44 12.26 -1.78 7.18
C ASP A 44 13.19 -0.61 6.80
N ILE A 45 12.70 0.36 6.02
CA ILE A 45 13.47 1.58 5.71
C ILE A 45 13.82 2.35 6.99
N ARG A 46 12.90 2.45 7.95
CA ARG A 46 13.16 3.15 9.22
C ARG A 46 14.18 2.42 10.08
N GLU A 47 14.15 1.10 10.09
CA GLU A 47 15.10 0.27 10.81
C GLU A 47 16.51 0.46 10.23
N ASP A 48 16.64 0.42 8.90
CA ASP A 48 17.91 0.69 8.21
C ASP A 48 18.46 2.08 8.55
N LEU A 49 17.64 3.11 8.37
CA LEU A 49 18.02 4.48 8.70
C LEU A 49 18.45 4.62 10.17
N SER A 50 17.82 3.88 11.08
CA SER A 50 18.15 3.91 12.51
C SER A 50 19.55 3.39 12.82
N SER A 51 20.11 2.53 11.96
CA SER A 51 21.48 2.02 12.08
C SER A 51 22.54 3.06 11.72
N SER A 52 22.15 4.18 11.08
CA SER A 52 23.07 5.21 10.63
C SER A 52 23.90 5.80 11.78
N GLY A 53 25.19 6.03 11.55
CA GLY A 53 26.03 6.81 12.47
C GLY A 53 25.60 8.27 12.61
N ASN A 54 24.89 8.82 11.61
CA ASN A 54 24.45 10.22 11.59
C ASN A 54 23.06 10.38 12.21
N LYS A 55 22.96 11.18 13.29
CA LYS A 55 21.70 11.44 14.00
C LYS A 55 20.59 12.00 13.12
N SER A 56 20.92 12.86 12.15
CA SER A 56 19.93 13.47 11.28
C SER A 56 19.42 12.50 10.19
N ILE A 57 20.23 11.52 9.80
CA ILE A 57 19.79 10.43 8.91
C ILE A 57 18.87 9.46 9.68
N ARG A 58 19.24 9.10 10.92
CA ARG A 58 18.38 8.28 11.80
C ARG A 58 16.98 8.85 12.01
N SER A 59 16.84 10.17 11.91
CA SER A 59 15.57 10.87 12.13
C SER A 59 14.82 11.21 10.85
N ILE A 60 15.21 10.68 9.68
CA ILE A 60 14.46 10.90 8.43
C ILE A 60 13.03 10.32 8.58
N PRO A 61 11.98 11.13 8.40
CA PRO A 61 10.60 10.67 8.52
C PRO A 61 10.18 9.92 7.25
N ILE A 62 9.88 8.63 7.37
CA ILE A 62 9.26 7.83 6.29
C ILE A 62 7.75 7.72 6.51
N THR A 63 6.98 7.98 5.45
CA THR A 63 5.52 7.93 5.41
C THR A 63 5.04 7.10 4.24
N TYR A 64 3.77 6.71 4.27
CA TYR A 64 3.09 6.21 3.09
C TYR A 64 1.68 6.81 2.98
N GLU A 65 1.18 6.88 1.75
CA GLU A 65 -0.18 7.27 1.42
C GLU A 65 -0.83 6.18 0.57
N ILE A 66 -2.11 5.92 0.83
CA ILE A 66 -2.91 4.98 0.04
C ILE A 66 -3.79 5.77 -0.93
N LYS A 67 -3.68 5.46 -2.21
CA LYS A 67 -4.52 6.01 -3.26
C LYS A 67 -5.38 4.91 -3.86
N GLU A 68 -6.67 5.15 -3.86
CA GLU A 68 -7.68 4.25 -4.40
C GLU A 68 -8.25 4.81 -5.70
N ALA A 69 -8.13 4.03 -6.77
CA ALA A 69 -8.74 4.30 -8.07
C ALA A 69 -9.55 3.09 -8.54
N PRO A 70 -10.46 3.24 -9.53
CA PRO A 70 -11.12 2.10 -10.16
C PRO A 70 -10.08 1.08 -10.65
N GLY A 71 -10.20 -0.17 -10.20
CA GLY A 71 -9.29 -1.26 -10.54
C GLY A 71 -7.84 -1.15 -10.02
N ARG A 72 -7.51 -0.14 -9.20
CA ARG A 72 -6.14 0.05 -8.70
C ARG A 72 -6.11 0.56 -7.27
N ILE A 73 -5.28 -0.04 -6.44
CA ILE A 73 -4.93 0.44 -5.10
C ILE A 73 -3.42 0.61 -5.09
N THR A 74 -2.94 1.81 -4.79
CA THR A 74 -1.51 2.15 -4.80
C THR A 74 -1.09 2.60 -3.41
N ALA A 75 0.09 2.17 -2.97
CA ALA A 75 0.76 2.74 -1.82
C ALA A 75 1.99 3.51 -2.28
N GLU A 76 2.03 4.81 -2.00
CA GLU A 76 3.20 5.64 -2.24
C GLU A 76 3.97 5.77 -0.94
N ILE A 77 5.24 5.34 -0.93
CA ILE A 77 6.06 5.24 0.27
C ILE A 77 7.31 6.10 0.06
N GLY A 78 7.69 6.89 1.05
CA GLY A 78 8.88 7.72 0.94
C GLY A 78 9.07 8.71 2.08
N PRO A 79 10.18 9.47 2.03
CA PRO A 79 10.49 10.49 3.02
C PRO A 79 9.53 11.67 2.93
N SER A 80 9.10 12.19 4.09
CA SER A 80 8.37 13.47 4.14
C SER A 80 9.32 14.63 3.85
N LYS A 81 8.83 15.67 3.17
CA LYS A 81 9.65 16.86 2.86
C LYS A 81 9.93 17.70 4.11
N GLY A 82 11.09 18.35 4.13
CA GLY A 82 11.51 19.28 5.19
C GLY A 82 12.26 18.61 6.34
N GLY A 83 12.93 19.43 7.16
CA GLY A 83 13.72 18.96 8.30
C GLY A 83 14.79 17.94 7.90
N SER A 84 14.88 16.84 8.66
CA SER A 84 15.75 15.70 8.34
C SER A 84 15.38 15.02 7.02
N GLY A 85 14.12 15.08 6.58
CA GLY A 85 13.68 14.48 5.32
C GLY A 85 14.39 15.04 4.08
N SER A 86 14.89 16.27 4.15
CA SER A 86 15.73 16.85 3.08
C SER A 86 17.07 16.12 2.88
N LEU A 87 17.50 15.29 3.84
CA LEU A 87 18.71 14.48 3.77
C LEU A 87 18.48 13.11 3.12
N ALA A 88 17.23 12.75 2.78
CA ALA A 88 16.91 11.42 2.27
C ALA A 88 17.69 11.06 1.00
N ASN A 89 17.85 12.00 0.06
CA ASN A 89 18.65 11.74 -1.15
C ASN A 89 20.11 11.44 -0.82
N ILE A 90 20.68 12.07 0.21
CA ILE A 90 22.05 11.79 0.66
C ILE A 90 22.11 10.42 1.34
N ALA A 91 21.11 10.07 2.14
CA ALA A 91 21.06 8.78 2.83
C ALA A 91 20.98 7.62 1.83
N PHE A 92 20.07 7.70 0.86
CA PHE A 92 19.76 6.60 -0.06
C PHE A 92 20.63 6.57 -1.31
N PHE A 93 20.94 7.74 -1.90
CA PHE A 93 21.63 7.80 -3.19
C PHE A 93 23.04 8.41 -3.11
N GLY A 94 23.36 9.04 -1.99
CA GLY A 94 24.68 9.61 -1.74
C GLY A 94 25.00 10.84 -2.58
N THR A 95 26.24 11.27 -2.47
CA THR A 95 26.84 12.41 -3.17
C THR A 95 28.31 12.12 -3.45
N VAL A 96 28.99 13.01 -4.18
CA VAL A 96 30.45 12.93 -4.36
C VAL A 96 31.24 13.03 -3.05
N LYS A 97 30.61 13.48 -1.95
CA LYS A 97 31.22 13.60 -0.62
C LYS A 97 30.81 12.48 0.34
N GLY A 98 30.13 11.44 -0.15
CA GLY A 98 29.63 10.31 0.64
C GLY A 98 28.10 10.27 0.77
N GLY A 99 27.61 9.28 1.54
CA GLY A 99 26.20 8.90 1.61
C GLY A 99 25.89 7.68 0.73
N GLY A 100 24.61 7.35 0.54
CA GLY A 100 24.18 6.20 -0.25
C GLY A 100 24.44 4.86 0.44
N THR A 101 24.37 4.86 1.77
CA THR A 101 24.68 3.69 2.61
C THR A 101 23.43 2.98 3.12
N HIS A 102 22.26 3.45 2.70
CA HIS A 102 20.95 2.93 3.10
C HIS A 102 20.16 2.53 1.86
N GLU A 103 19.47 1.40 1.95
CA GLU A 103 18.63 0.89 0.87
C GLU A 103 17.31 1.66 0.80
N PHE A 104 16.69 1.69 -0.39
CA PHE A 104 15.39 2.33 -0.57
C PHE A 104 14.44 1.47 -1.40
N TYR A 105 14.82 1.15 -2.63
CA TYR A 105 13.98 0.35 -3.54
C TYR A 105 13.94 -1.12 -3.12
N GLU A 106 15.05 -1.61 -2.58
CA GLU A 106 15.29 -3.00 -2.22
C GLU A 106 14.29 -3.48 -1.17
N TYR A 107 13.86 -2.62 -0.23
CA TYR A 107 12.82 -2.96 0.74
C TYR A 107 11.45 -3.18 0.10
N GLY A 108 11.12 -2.40 -0.92
CA GLY A 108 9.90 -2.62 -1.72
C GLY A 108 9.96 -3.91 -2.51
N GLU A 109 11.10 -4.19 -3.13
CA GLU A 109 11.33 -5.43 -3.89
C GLU A 109 11.25 -6.68 -3.01
N LYS A 110 11.80 -6.61 -1.79
CA LYS A 110 11.75 -7.70 -0.80
C LYS A 110 10.32 -8.00 -0.33
N GLU A 111 9.47 -6.98 -0.19
CA GLU A 111 8.08 -7.16 0.26
C GLU A 111 7.13 -7.58 -0.87
N LEU A 112 7.44 -7.22 -2.12
CA LEU A 112 6.53 -7.40 -3.27
C LEU A 112 6.01 -8.84 -3.45
N PRO A 113 6.82 -9.91 -3.31
CA PRO A 113 6.31 -11.28 -3.41
C PRO A 113 5.28 -11.62 -2.33
N LYS A 114 5.52 -11.23 -1.07
CA LYS A 114 4.59 -11.47 0.05
C LYS A 114 3.31 -10.67 -0.14
N LEU A 115 3.43 -9.42 -0.56
CA LEU A 115 2.29 -8.58 -0.89
C LEU A 115 1.44 -9.21 -1.98
N ALA A 116 2.05 -9.70 -3.08
CA ALA A 116 1.34 -10.35 -4.17
C ALA A 116 0.58 -11.60 -3.69
N GLU A 117 1.22 -12.43 -2.86
CA GLU A 117 0.57 -13.61 -2.26
C GLU A 117 -0.64 -13.22 -1.40
N HIS A 118 -0.48 -12.23 -0.51
CA HIS A 118 -1.56 -11.78 0.36
C HIS A 118 -2.70 -11.09 -0.41
N VAL A 119 -2.40 -10.38 -1.49
CA VAL A 119 -3.43 -9.79 -2.36
C VAL A 119 -4.20 -10.89 -3.08
N ALA A 120 -3.51 -11.92 -3.59
CA ALA A 120 -4.17 -13.06 -4.20
C ALA A 120 -5.10 -13.79 -3.22
N LYS A 121 -4.65 -14.02 -1.97
CA LYS A 121 -5.48 -14.59 -0.90
C LYS A 121 -6.70 -13.71 -0.60
N ALA A 122 -6.50 -12.40 -0.38
CA ALA A 122 -7.60 -11.46 -0.11
C ALA A 122 -8.59 -11.34 -1.28
N ALA A 123 -8.16 -11.58 -2.53
CA ALA A 123 -9.05 -11.60 -3.68
C ALA A 123 -9.94 -12.85 -3.73
N VAL A 124 -9.49 -13.99 -3.18
CA VAL A 124 -10.17 -15.29 -3.27
C VAL A 124 -10.93 -15.63 -1.99
N GLU A 125 -10.40 -15.33 -0.81
CA GLU A 125 -10.96 -15.75 0.48
C GLU A 125 -12.20 -14.93 0.91
N VAL A 126 -12.47 -13.78 0.28
CA VAL A 126 -13.66 -12.95 0.56
C VAL A 126 -14.88 -13.44 -0.25
N VAL A 127 -15.04 -14.76 -0.37
CA VAL A 127 -16.13 -15.42 -1.13
C VAL A 127 -17.12 -16.08 -0.18
#